data_AF-W2WR05-F1
#
_entry.id   AF-W2WR05-F1
#
_cell.length_a   1.000
_cell.length_b   1.000
_cell.length_c   1.000
_cell.angle_alpha   90.00
_cell.angle_beta   90.00
_cell.angle_gamma   90.00
#
_symmetry.space_group_name_H-M   'P 1'
#
loop_
_entity.id
_entity.type
_entity.pdbx_description
1 polymer ?
#
loop_
_entity_poly.entity_id
_entity_poly.type
_entity_poly.pdbx_seq_one_letter_code
_entity_poly.pdbx_strand_id
1 'polypeptide(L)'
;MPTTLELLHAEHQEQTIEAARPAIHSVEEARSLISNECPAPNMNISFEMCVLRIEERDRFWRLDLVGRDDEGDFEKILEMFNLLDVPRRHKCVFQLTIWKNRDGELNQLSYRPGFSYRFERVHSLKLMYGNPMGSSRFVNVLRRSR
;
A
#
# COMPACT_ATOMS: atom_id res chain seq x y z
N MET A 1 -10.94 23.05 30.56
CA MET A 1 -10.48 23.26 29.17
C MET A 1 -8.97 23.24 29.22
N PRO A 2 -8.30 22.33 28.50
CA PRO A 2 -6.84 22.33 28.44
C PRO A 2 -6.35 23.64 27.82
N THR A 3 -5.22 24.13 28.30
CA THR A 3 -4.54 25.29 27.73
C THR A 3 -3.88 24.91 26.40
N THR A 4 -3.63 25.90 25.54
CA THR A 4 -2.95 25.66 24.25
C THR A 4 -1.58 24.99 24.43
N LEU A 5 -0.86 25.29 25.52
CA LEU A 5 0.43 24.68 25.83
C LEU A 5 0.28 23.19 26.16
N GLU A 6 -0.74 22.81 26.92
CA GLU A 6 -1.03 21.40 27.24
C GLU A 6 -1.40 20.60 25.99
N LEU A 7 -2.17 21.19 25.07
CA LEU A 7 -2.49 20.57 23.78
C LEU A 7 -1.21 20.34 22.95
N LEU A 8 -0.33 21.34 22.84
CA LEU A 8 0.91 21.20 22.08
C LEU A 8 1.85 20.13 22.68
N HIS A 9 1.93 20.05 24.01
CA HIS A 9 2.71 18.99 24.67
C HIS A 9 2.13 17.60 24.40
N ALA A 10 0.81 17.44 24.44
CA ALA A 10 0.14 16.18 24.14
C ALA A 10 0.42 15.73 22.70
N GLU A 11 0.22 16.62 21.72
CA GLU A 11 0.50 16.34 20.30
C GLU A 11 1.97 15.98 20.04
N HIS A 12 2.91 16.70 20.67
CA HIS A 12 4.33 16.39 20.56
C HIS A 12 4.67 15.01 21.14
N GLN A 13 4.04 14.65 22.25
CA GLN A 13 4.21 13.33 22.87
C GLN A 13 3.65 12.22 21.98
N GLU A 14 2.47 12.40 21.39
CA GLU A 14 1.90 11.46 20.41
C GLU A 14 2.82 11.30 19.20
N GLN A 15 3.31 12.40 18.64
CA GLN A 15 4.27 12.36 17.52
C GLN A 15 5.55 11.57 17.89
N THR A 16 6.04 11.72 19.12
CA THR A 16 7.23 10.99 19.59
C THR A 16 6.94 9.49 19.71
N ILE A 17 5.77 9.11 20.22
CA ILE A 17 5.32 7.72 20.32
C ILE A 17 5.17 7.11 18.93
N GLU A 18 4.56 7.83 17.98
CA GLU A 18 4.41 7.39 16.59
C GLU A 18 5.78 7.16 15.92
N ALA A 19 6.72 8.09 16.08
CA ALA A 19 8.06 8.00 15.51
C ALA A 19 8.89 6.85 16.11
N ALA A 20 8.62 6.47 17.36
CA ALA A 20 9.29 5.37 18.04
C ALA A 20 8.79 3.98 17.59
N ARG A 21 7.64 3.89 16.89
CA ARG A 21 7.13 2.61 16.39
C ARG A 21 8.02 2.09 15.26
N PRO A 22 8.40 0.80 15.29
CA PRO A 22 9.14 0.21 14.18
C PRO A 22 8.30 0.24 12.90
N ALA A 23 8.98 0.40 11.78
CA ALA A 23 8.33 0.28 10.47
C ALA A 23 7.94 -1.18 10.19
N ILE A 24 6.96 -1.38 9.33
CA ILE A 24 6.59 -2.68 8.77
C ILE A 24 7.40 -2.94 7.51
N HIS A 25 8.01 -4.13 7.42
CA HIS A 25 8.97 -4.43 6.36
C HIS A 25 8.47 -5.48 5.36
N SER A 26 7.36 -6.17 5.67
CA SER A 26 6.82 -7.25 4.84
C SER A 26 5.30 -7.18 4.68
N VAL A 27 4.79 -7.82 3.62
CA VAL A 27 3.34 -7.91 3.36
C VAL A 27 2.67 -8.76 4.43
N GLU A 28 3.34 -9.79 4.92
CA GLU A 28 2.88 -10.70 5.97
C GLU A 28 2.76 -10.00 7.33
N GLU A 29 3.74 -9.17 7.72
CA GLU A 29 3.64 -8.32 8.90
C GLU A 29 2.45 -7.36 8.80
N ALA A 30 2.28 -6.70 7.65
CA ALA A 30 1.14 -5.81 7.42
C ALA A 30 -0.21 -6.55 7.59
N ARG A 31 -0.31 -7.78 7.07
CA ARG A 31 -1.51 -8.62 7.25
C ARG A 31 -1.73 -9.01 8.69
N SER A 32 -0.68 -9.41 9.39
CA SER A 32 -0.72 -9.79 10.80
C SER A 32 -1.23 -8.62 11.62
N LEU A 33 -0.68 -7.42 11.41
CA LEU A 33 -1.10 -6.20 12.08
C LEU A 33 -2.59 -5.91 11.87
N ILE A 34 -3.04 -5.90 10.60
CA ILE A 34 -4.43 -5.57 10.30
C ILE A 34 -5.39 -6.64 10.84
N SER A 35 -5.03 -7.93 10.75
CA SER A 35 -5.86 -9.04 11.23
C SER A 35 -5.97 -9.06 12.76
N ASN A 36 -4.86 -8.86 13.46
CA ASN A 36 -4.79 -9.08 14.90
C ASN A 36 -5.13 -7.82 15.70
N GLU A 37 -4.65 -6.66 15.25
CA GLU A 37 -4.76 -5.42 16.01
C GLU A 37 -5.89 -4.50 15.54
N CYS A 38 -6.43 -4.72 14.32
CA CYS A 38 -7.50 -3.90 13.73
C CYS A 38 -7.27 -2.39 13.93
N PRO A 39 -6.17 -1.83 13.39
CA PRO A 39 -5.74 -0.47 13.70
C PRO A 39 -6.82 0.55 13.34
N ALA A 40 -6.98 1.55 14.23
CA ALA A 40 -7.96 2.61 14.01
C ALA A 40 -7.64 3.41 12.73
N PRO A 41 -8.63 3.96 12.02
CA PRO A 41 -8.40 4.64 10.74
C PRO A 41 -7.44 5.83 10.79
N ASN A 42 -7.29 6.46 11.95
CA ASN A 42 -6.42 7.59 12.25
C ASN A 42 -5.07 7.19 12.86
N MET A 43 -4.83 5.89 13.08
CA MET A 43 -3.56 5.41 13.59
C MET A 43 -2.50 5.48 12.49
N ASN A 44 -1.45 6.25 12.74
CA ASN A 44 -0.30 6.36 11.87
C ASN A 44 0.65 5.17 12.06
N ILE A 45 1.02 4.55 10.94
CA ILE A 45 1.91 3.40 10.89
C ILE A 45 2.98 3.68 9.83
N SER A 46 4.23 3.33 10.14
CA SER A 46 5.34 3.47 9.22
C SER A 46 5.58 2.16 8.48
N PHE A 47 5.90 2.25 7.20
CA PHE A 47 6.27 1.11 6.36
C PHE A 47 7.65 1.38 5.76
N GLU A 48 8.49 0.36 5.63
CA GLU A 48 9.74 0.42 4.89
C GLU A 48 9.74 -0.75 3.90
N MET A 49 9.39 -0.48 2.64
CA MET A 49 9.05 -1.51 1.66
C MET A 49 9.54 -1.15 0.27
N CYS A 50 9.78 -2.17 -0.55
CA CYS A 50 10.23 -2.02 -1.93
C CYS A 50 9.04 -1.72 -2.86
N VAL A 51 9.18 -0.69 -3.69
CA VAL A 51 8.17 -0.35 -4.70
C VAL A 51 8.29 -1.33 -5.87
N LEU A 52 7.25 -2.15 -6.07
CA LEU A 52 7.19 -3.07 -7.19
C LEU A 52 6.67 -2.37 -8.45
N ARG A 53 5.60 -1.57 -8.30
CA ARG A 53 4.89 -0.93 -9.41
C ARG A 53 4.23 0.37 -8.98
N ILE A 54 4.19 1.33 -9.88
CA ILE A 54 3.50 2.61 -9.69
C ILE A 54 2.45 2.76 -10.80
N GLU A 55 1.20 2.92 -10.40
CA GLU A 55 0.09 3.29 -11.28
C GLU A 55 -0.37 4.72 -10.96
N GLU A 56 -0.33 5.59 -11.97
CA GLU A 56 -0.90 6.93 -11.85
C GLU A 56 -2.38 6.94 -12.25
N ARG A 57 -3.21 7.62 -11.45
CA ARG A 57 -4.61 7.93 -11.75
C ARG A 57 -4.85 9.42 -11.56
N ASP A 58 -5.98 9.92 -12.02
CA ASP A 58 -6.32 11.35 -11.95
C ASP A 58 -6.28 11.91 -10.52
N ARG A 59 -6.75 11.13 -9.54
CA ARG A 59 -6.91 11.59 -8.14
C ARG A 59 -5.87 11.04 -7.16
N PHE A 60 -5.11 10.03 -7.56
CA PHE A 60 -4.17 9.35 -6.67
C PHE A 60 -3.10 8.60 -7.46
N TRP A 61 -1.99 8.30 -6.81
CA TRP A 61 -1.08 7.24 -7.24
C TRP A 61 -1.35 5.98 -6.43
N ARG A 62 -1.13 4.84 -7.07
CA ARG A 62 -1.26 3.53 -6.46
C ARG A 62 0.06 2.80 -6.60
N LEU A 63 0.64 2.47 -5.47
CA LEU A 63 1.92 1.79 -5.36
C LEU A 63 1.63 0.35 -4.93
N ASP A 64 2.13 -0.62 -5.69
CA ASP A 64 2.20 -2.00 -5.22
C ASP A 64 3.57 -2.19 -4.57
N LEU A 65 3.57 -2.60 -3.30
CA LEU A 65 4.76 -2.75 -2.47
C LEU A 65 5.01 -4.22 -2.13
N VAL A 66 6.27 -4.63 -2.14
CA VAL A 66 6.76 -5.94 -1.66
C VAL A 66 7.69 -5.75 -0.46
N GLY A 67 8.12 -6.85 0.16
CA GLY A 67 8.99 -6.75 1.32
C GLY A 67 10.26 -5.97 1.04
N ARG A 68 10.85 -5.36 2.06
CA ARG A 68 12.15 -4.69 1.93
C ARG A 68 13.23 -5.67 1.45
N ASP A 69 13.22 -6.88 2.01
CA ASP A 69 14.23 -7.91 1.71
C ASP A 69 14.09 -8.47 0.28
N ASP A 70 12.96 -8.22 -0.38
CA ASP A 70 12.68 -8.61 -1.76
C ASP A 70 13.37 -7.70 -2.80
N GLU A 71 13.97 -6.57 -2.39
CA GLU A 71 14.65 -5.63 -3.28
C GLU A 71 15.78 -6.30 -4.09
N GLY A 72 16.53 -7.22 -3.48
CA GLY A 72 17.64 -7.93 -4.14
C GLY A 72 17.21 -8.86 -5.28
N ASP A 73 15.98 -9.36 -5.24
CA ASP A 73 15.39 -10.24 -6.25
C ASP A 73 14.32 -9.55 -7.10
N PHE A 74 14.28 -8.20 -7.08
CA PHE A 74 13.24 -7.38 -7.70
C PHE A 74 12.86 -7.81 -9.12
N GLU A 75 13.83 -7.98 -10.02
CA GLU A 75 13.54 -8.33 -11.43
C GLU A 75 12.82 -9.67 -11.57
N LYS A 76 13.22 -10.69 -10.79
CA LYS A 76 12.58 -12.00 -10.80
C LYS A 76 11.16 -11.92 -10.24
N ILE A 77 10.98 -11.14 -9.18
CA ILE A 77 9.67 -10.93 -8.56
C ILE A 77 8.74 -10.20 -9.53
N LEU A 78 9.22 -9.15 -10.19
CA LEU A 78 8.46 -8.39 -11.19
C LEU A 78 8.06 -9.28 -12.38
N GLU A 79 8.98 -10.10 -12.89
CA GLU A 79 8.69 -11.07 -13.95
C GLU A 79 7.58 -12.03 -13.54
N MET A 80 7.74 -12.70 -12.39
CA MET A 80 6.75 -13.65 -11.87
C MET A 80 5.41 -12.98 -11.56
N PHE A 81 5.43 -11.77 -11.01
CA PHE A 81 4.23 -10.98 -10.73
C PHE A 81 3.45 -10.65 -12.00
N ASN A 82 4.16 -10.32 -13.09
CA ASN A 82 3.53 -10.02 -14.38
C ASN A 82 2.90 -11.24 -15.05
N LEU A 83 3.32 -12.46 -14.71
CA LEU A 83 2.68 -13.69 -15.20
C LEU A 83 1.34 -13.99 -14.51
N LEU A 84 1.08 -13.41 -13.33
CA LEU A 84 -0.15 -13.63 -12.57
C LEU A 84 -1.32 -12.82 -13.12
N ASP A 85 -2.55 -13.33 -12.96
CA ASP A 85 -3.77 -12.55 -13.13
C ASP A 85 -3.97 -11.53 -11.99
N VAL A 86 -4.75 -10.47 -12.25
CA VAL A 86 -4.94 -9.35 -11.32
C VAL A 86 -5.40 -9.80 -9.92
N PRO A 87 -6.42 -10.67 -9.76
CA PRO A 87 -6.79 -11.21 -8.45
C PRO A 87 -5.66 -11.90 -7.69
N ARG A 88 -4.77 -12.63 -8.37
CA ARG A 88 -3.62 -13.29 -7.73
C ARG A 88 -2.53 -12.29 -7.34
N ARG A 89 -2.26 -11.29 -8.19
CA ARG A 89 -1.26 -10.25 -7.92
C ARG A 89 -1.50 -9.53 -6.62
N HIS A 90 -2.74 -9.13 -6.37
CA HIS A 90 -3.10 -8.43 -5.14
C HIS A 90 -2.81 -9.26 -3.86
N LYS A 91 -2.61 -10.58 -3.96
CA LYS A 91 -2.30 -11.46 -2.82
C LYS A 91 -0.81 -11.50 -2.51
N CYS A 92 0.02 -10.84 -3.30
CA CYS A 92 1.48 -10.86 -3.15
C CYS A 92 2.04 -9.49 -2.77
N VAL A 93 1.21 -8.45 -2.77
CA VAL A 93 1.65 -7.06 -2.55
C VAL A 93 0.80 -6.37 -1.50
N PHE A 94 1.38 -5.36 -0.88
CA PHE A 94 0.64 -4.34 -0.14
C PHE A 94 0.35 -3.17 -1.08
N GLN A 95 -0.91 -2.77 -1.19
CA GLN A 95 -1.31 -1.69 -2.10
C GLN A 95 -1.48 -0.37 -1.34
N LEU A 96 -0.53 0.54 -1.54
CA LEU A 96 -0.56 1.88 -0.96
C LEU A 96 -1.22 2.86 -1.95
N THR A 97 -2.18 3.65 -1.46
CA THR A 97 -2.80 4.73 -2.25
C THR A 97 -2.36 6.07 -1.71
N ILE A 98 -1.75 6.90 -2.56
CA ILE A 98 -1.30 8.25 -2.23
C ILE A 98 -2.23 9.23 -2.96
N TRP A 99 -3.05 9.95 -2.21
CA TRP A 99 -3.99 10.92 -2.78
C TRP A 99 -3.25 12.17 -3.25
N LYS A 100 -3.59 12.62 -4.47
CA LYS A 100 -3.08 13.87 -5.02
C LYS A 100 -3.68 15.05 -4.27
N ASN A 101 -2.86 16.05 -4.02
CA ASN A 101 -3.31 17.35 -3.59
C ASN A 101 -4.08 18.04 -4.74
N ARG A 102 -5.00 18.94 -4.39
CA ARG A 102 -5.67 19.82 -5.36
C ARG A 102 -4.69 20.78 -6.01
N ASP A 103 -3.66 21.18 -5.26
CA ASP A 103 -2.52 21.91 -5.79
C ASP A 103 -1.58 20.95 -6.54
N GLY A 104 -1.49 21.14 -7.85
CA GLY A 104 -0.68 20.30 -8.74
C GLY A 104 0.82 20.39 -8.47
N GLU A 105 1.32 21.51 -7.96
CA GLU A 105 2.77 21.68 -7.74
C GLU A 105 3.29 20.83 -6.58
N LEU A 106 2.41 20.50 -5.63
CA LEU A 106 2.70 19.62 -4.50
C LEU A 106 2.65 18.14 -4.90
N ASN A 107 2.19 17.81 -6.11
CA ASN A 107 2.02 16.45 -6.59
C ASN A 107 3.29 15.85 -7.19
N GLN A 108 4.42 15.98 -6.49
CA GLN A 108 5.71 15.45 -6.95
C GLN A 108 5.96 14.08 -6.36
N LEU A 109 5.86 13.04 -7.20
CA LEU A 109 6.15 11.66 -6.82
C LEU A 109 7.54 11.25 -7.32
N SER A 110 8.49 11.06 -6.42
CA SER A 110 9.89 10.73 -6.76
C SER A 110 10.25 9.25 -6.59
N TYR A 111 9.28 8.39 -6.31
CA TYR A 111 9.51 6.95 -6.10
C TYR A 111 9.84 6.23 -7.41
N ARG A 112 10.68 5.21 -7.33
CA ARG A 112 11.09 4.38 -8.45
C ARG A 112 10.87 2.90 -8.13
N PRO A 113 10.35 2.10 -9.08
CA PRO A 113 10.32 0.66 -8.92
C PRO A 113 11.71 0.08 -8.67
N GLY A 114 11.80 -0.95 -7.83
CA GLY A 114 13.05 -1.63 -7.49
C GLY A 114 13.85 -1.01 -6.35
N PHE A 115 13.29 -0.03 -5.64
CA PHE A 115 13.91 0.60 -4.48
C PHE A 115 12.98 0.57 -3.27
N SER A 116 13.57 0.38 -2.09
CA SER A 116 12.88 0.52 -0.81
C SER A 116 12.78 1.97 -0.37
N TYR A 117 11.59 2.32 0.13
CA TYR A 117 11.32 3.63 0.71
C TYR A 117 10.62 3.47 2.05
N ARG A 118 10.85 4.46 2.91
CA ARG A 118 10.09 4.63 4.14
C ARG A 118 8.86 5.49 3.86
N PHE A 119 7.68 4.92 4.11
CA PHE A 119 6.38 5.58 4.03
C PHE A 119 5.90 5.84 5.45
N GLU A 120 5.90 7.10 5.85
CA GLU A 120 5.45 7.50 7.20
C GLU A 120 3.98 7.86 7.21
N ARG A 121 3.34 7.72 8.39
CA ARG A 121 1.94 8.09 8.62
C ARG A 121 0.97 7.44 7.63
N VAL A 122 1.24 6.20 7.25
CA VAL A 122 0.27 5.38 6.51
C VAL A 122 -0.86 5.02 7.46
N HIS A 123 -2.10 5.24 7.04
CA HIS A 123 -3.28 5.05 7.86
C HIS A 123 -4.43 4.45 7.03
N SER A 124 -5.58 4.22 7.67
CA SER A 124 -6.78 3.63 7.03
C SER A 124 -6.52 2.26 6.38
N LEU A 125 -5.72 1.44 7.06
CA LEU A 125 -5.36 0.09 6.63
C LEU A 125 -6.57 -0.84 6.66
N LYS A 126 -6.68 -1.71 5.64
CA LYS A 126 -7.73 -2.73 5.57
C LYS A 126 -7.24 -3.94 4.78
N LEU A 127 -7.73 -5.12 5.16
CA LEU A 127 -7.59 -6.31 4.33
C LEU A 127 -8.65 -6.29 3.23
N MET A 128 -8.22 -6.49 1.99
CA MET A 128 -9.13 -6.60 0.85
C MET A 128 -9.60 -8.04 0.60
N TYR A 129 -9.25 -8.99 1.48
CA TYR A 129 -9.54 -10.42 1.29
C TYR A 129 -10.63 -10.94 2.20
N GLY A 130 -11.81 -11.14 1.59
CA GLY A 130 -12.91 -11.87 2.19
C GLY A 130 -14.07 -12.14 1.23
N ASN A 131 -13.84 -12.56 -0.03
CA ASN A 131 -14.95 -12.97 -0.92
C ASN A 131 -14.60 -14.15 -1.86
N PRO A 132 -15.43 -15.20 -1.94
CA PRO A 132 -15.51 -16.03 -3.14
C PRO A 132 -16.12 -15.18 -4.28
N MET A 133 -15.40 -15.08 -5.39
CA MET A 133 -15.82 -14.29 -6.57
C MET A 133 -15.76 -15.16 -7.83
N GLY A 134 -16.77 -15.03 -8.68
CA GLY A 134 -16.84 -15.67 -10.01
C GLY A 134 -16.94 -14.61 -11.11
N SER A 135 -16.27 -14.86 -12.23
CA SER A 135 -16.39 -14.05 -13.46
C SER A 135 -16.37 -14.96 -14.68
N SER A 136 -17.14 -14.59 -15.71
CA SER A 136 -17.23 -15.28 -17.00
C SER A 136 -16.70 -14.36 -18.10
N ARG A 137 -16.00 -14.91 -19.11
CA ARG A 137 -15.71 -14.20 -20.36
C ARG A 137 -16.91 -14.33 -21.29
N PHE A 138 -17.22 -13.28 -22.06
CA PHE A 138 -17.91 -13.50 -23.34
C PHE A 138 -17.00 -14.41 -24.18
N VAL A 139 -17.37 -15.67 -24.30
CA VAL A 139 -16.84 -16.50 -25.36
C VAL A 139 -17.65 -16.13 -26.60
N ASN A 140 -17.17 -15.15 -27.36
CA ASN A 140 -17.54 -15.10 -28.78
C ASN A 140 -16.91 -16.33 -29.44
N VAL A 141 -17.52 -17.50 -29.26
CA VAL A 141 -17.43 -18.50 -30.32
C VAL A 141 -18.32 -17.97 -31.42
N LEU A 142 -17.70 -17.23 -32.34
CA LEU A 142 -18.14 -17.16 -33.72
C LEU A 142 -18.35 -18.60 -34.22
N ARG A 143 -19.56 -19.13 -34.08
CA ARG A 143 -20.05 -20.12 -35.03
C ARG A 143 -20.65 -19.36 -36.20
N ARG A 144 -19.77 -18.97 -37.12
CA ARG A 144 -20.11 -18.99 -38.55
C ARG A 144 -19.30 -20.11 -39.19
N SER A 145 -20.00 -20.94 -39.96
CA SER A 145 -19.60 -22.07 -40.81
C SER A 145 -20.21 -23.39 -40.28
N ARG A 146 -21.22 -24.00 -40.88
CA ARG A 146 -21.92 -23.81 -42.16
C ARG A 146 -23.43 -23.92 -41.95
#